data_AF-A0A0V8JMX6-F1
#
_entry.id   AF-A0A0V8JMX6-F1
#
_cell.length_a   1.000
_cell.length_b   1.000
_cell.length_c   1.000
_cell.angle_alpha   90.00
_cell.angle_beta   90.00
_cell.angle_gamma   90.00
#
_symmetry.space_group_name_H-M   'P 1'
#
loop_
_entity.id
_entity.type
_entity.pdbx_description
1 polymer ?
#
loop_
_entity_poly.entity_id
_entity_poly.type
_entity_poly.pdbx_seq_one_letter_code
_entity_poly.pdbx_strand_id
1 'polypeptide(L)'
;MNETSSVKSMGYLISRKLIAGLIMVVAISVLAFVTAIIPADKPADFTILNFIQEFKKEGSFFALGYYFFIVGSAVILTSFVVELIAQTITNRWEGKYKWWITGALHFVLSLFFIPMLLFFFIVDRLLAFKKTPYHWKHVLGFFVAPIALFSLFVVIV
;
A
#
# COMPACT_ATOMS: atom_id res chain seq x y z
N MET A 1 -26.15 10.10 17.49
CA MET A 1 -24.90 9.38 17.15
C MET A 1 -23.87 9.73 18.23
N ASN A 2 -23.22 8.74 18.85
CA ASN A 2 -22.33 8.96 20.00
C ASN A 2 -20.91 9.28 19.48
N GLU A 3 -20.40 10.48 19.69
CA GLU A 3 -19.15 10.99 19.09
C GLU A 3 -17.93 10.11 19.39
N THR A 4 -17.91 9.49 20.58
CA THR A 4 -16.87 8.55 21.01
C THR A 4 -16.80 7.27 20.16
N SER A 5 -17.92 6.84 19.55
CA SER A 5 -17.94 5.69 18.63
C SER A 5 -17.38 6.03 17.24
N SER A 6 -17.66 7.26 16.77
CA SER A 6 -17.15 7.80 15.50
C SER A 6 -15.62 7.93 15.53
N VAL A 7 -15.08 8.54 16.59
CA VAL A 7 -13.62 8.76 16.74
C VAL A 7 -12.85 7.43 16.83
N LYS A 8 -13.37 6.45 17.59
CA LYS A 8 -12.77 5.10 17.66
C LYS A 8 -12.79 4.38 16.31
N SER A 9 -13.85 4.57 15.52
CA SER A 9 -13.97 3.97 14.18
C SER A 9 -12.97 4.57 13.18
N MET A 10 -12.72 5.89 13.27
CA MET A 10 -11.80 6.59 12.38
C MET A 10 -10.33 6.27 12.72
N GLY A 11 -9.98 6.23 14.01
CA GLY A 11 -8.64 5.84 14.46
C GLY A 11 -8.27 4.41 14.04
N TYR A 12 -9.22 3.48 14.09
CA TYR A 12 -9.07 2.13 13.58
C TYR A 12 -8.86 2.11 12.05
N LEU A 13 -9.69 2.84 11.29
CA LEU A 13 -9.58 2.93 9.84
C LEU A 13 -8.20 3.45 9.41
N ILE A 14 -7.72 4.51 10.08
CA ILE A 14 -6.42 5.10 9.77
C ILE A 14 -5.28 4.12 10.07
N SER A 15 -5.28 3.53 11.27
CA SER A 15 -4.24 2.59 11.67
C SER A 15 -4.17 1.39 10.73
N ARG A 16 -5.33 0.87 10.29
CA ARG A 16 -5.41 -0.25 9.35
C ARG A 16 -4.82 0.10 7.98
N LYS A 17 -5.19 1.25 7.40
CA LYS A 17 -4.67 1.68 6.10
C LYS A 17 -3.17 1.95 6.13
N LEU A 18 -2.65 2.49 7.24
CA LEU A 18 -1.21 2.65 7.43
C LEU A 18 -0.48 1.31 7.47
N ILE A 19 -0.99 0.32 8.21
CA ILE A 19 -0.40 -1.04 8.24
C ILE A 19 -0.48 -1.70 6.86
N ALA A 20 -1.60 -1.55 6.14
CA ALA A 20 -1.72 -2.07 4.78
C ALA A 20 -0.66 -1.44 3.85
N GLY A 21 -0.46 -0.13 3.95
CA GLY A 21 0.56 0.59 3.20
C GLY A 21 1.97 0.12 3.52
N LEU A 22 2.27 -0.11 4.80
CA LEU A 22 3.58 -0.63 5.22
C LEU A 22 3.84 -2.04 4.70
N ILE A 23 2.86 -2.95 4.80
CA ILE A 23 2.97 -4.30 4.23
C ILE A 23 3.24 -4.22 2.72
N MET A 24 2.55 -3.33 2.02
CA MET A 24 2.78 -3.11 0.60
C MET A 24 4.19 -2.60 0.31
N VAL A 25 4.65 -1.57 1.02
CA VAL A 25 6.01 -1.03 0.85
C VAL A 25 7.06 -2.10 1.12
N VAL A 26 6.90 -2.91 2.17
CA VAL A 26 7.79 -4.05 2.46
C VAL A 26 7.79 -5.06 1.32
N ALA A 27 6.61 -5.49 0.87
CA ALA A 27 6.49 -6.49 -0.20
C ALA A 27 7.14 -6.03 -1.51
N ILE A 28 6.94 -4.76 -1.87
CA ILE A 28 7.54 -4.19 -3.08
C ILE A 28 9.05 -3.98 -2.89
N SER A 29 9.50 -3.59 -1.70
CA SER A 29 10.95 -3.48 -1.40
C SER A 29 11.64 -4.84 -1.48
N VAL A 30 11.01 -5.91 -0.96
CA VAL A 30 11.52 -7.29 -1.10
C VAL A 30 11.55 -7.71 -2.57
N LEU A 31 10.49 -7.40 -3.33
CA LEU A 31 10.47 -7.69 -4.76
C LEU A 31 11.63 -6.96 -5.46
N ALA A 32 11.79 -5.66 -5.22
CA ALA A 32 12.87 -4.85 -5.76
C ALA A 32 14.26 -5.37 -5.34
N PHE A 33 14.39 -5.90 -4.12
CA PHE A 33 15.61 -6.54 -3.66
C PHE A 33 15.94 -7.78 -4.49
N VAL A 34 14.98 -8.71 -4.60
CA VAL A 34 15.17 -9.96 -5.35
C VAL A 34 15.51 -9.66 -6.81
N THR A 35 14.87 -8.65 -7.41
CA THR A 35 15.16 -8.24 -8.79
C THR A 35 16.49 -7.49 -8.92
N ALA A 36 16.95 -6.77 -7.89
CA ALA A 36 18.27 -6.13 -7.88
C ALA A 36 19.42 -7.15 -7.88
N ILE A 37 19.20 -8.39 -7.45
CA ILE A 37 20.20 -9.47 -7.54
C ILE A 37 20.28 -10.03 -8.97
N ILE A 38 19.24 -9.83 -9.78
CA ILE A 38 19.23 -10.26 -11.19
C ILE A 38 20.16 -9.33 -12.00
N PRO A 39 21.07 -9.88 -12.84
CA PRO A 39 21.90 -9.09 -13.74
C PRO A 39 21.05 -8.21 -14.66
N ALA A 40 21.44 -6.93 -14.83
CA ALA A 40 20.65 -5.93 -15.57
C ALA A 40 20.63 -6.15 -17.10
N ASP A 41 21.48 -7.06 -17.57
CA ASP A 41 21.70 -7.52 -18.93
C ASP A 41 20.88 -8.77 -19.28
N LYS A 42 20.23 -9.41 -18.29
CA LYS A 42 19.26 -10.48 -18.57
C LYS A 42 17.89 -9.87 -18.85
N PRO A 43 17.32 -10.07 -20.07
CA PRO A 43 15.98 -9.59 -20.36
C PRO A 43 15.00 -10.27 -19.39
N ALA A 44 14.20 -9.49 -18.69
CA ALA A 44 13.08 -10.03 -17.93
C ALA A 44 11.83 -10.01 -18.80
N ASP A 45 11.15 -11.14 -18.90
CA ASP A 45 9.92 -11.27 -19.69
C ASP A 45 8.72 -10.53 -19.06
N PHE A 46 8.91 -9.90 -17.89
CA PHE A 46 7.86 -9.26 -17.09
C PHE A 46 8.06 -7.73 -16.97
N THR A 47 7.00 -6.97 -17.23
CA THR A 47 7.00 -5.50 -17.26
C THR A 47 7.47 -4.86 -15.95
N ILE A 48 7.08 -5.39 -14.79
CA ILE A 48 7.50 -4.88 -13.47
C ILE A 48 8.99 -5.14 -13.21
N LEU A 49 9.51 -6.27 -13.67
CA LEU A 49 10.93 -6.61 -13.55
C LEU A 49 11.79 -5.71 -14.44
N ASN A 50 11.37 -5.46 -15.69
CA ASN A 50 12.06 -4.51 -16.58
C ASN A 50 12.07 -3.10 -15.99
N PHE A 51 10.93 -2.64 -15.44
CA PHE A 51 10.86 -1.35 -14.75
C PHE A 51 11.89 -1.26 -13.62
N ILE A 52 12.01 -2.27 -12.75
CA ILE A 52 12.98 -2.25 -11.66
C ILE A 52 14.43 -2.32 -12.18
N GLN A 53 14.68 -3.06 -13.26
CA GLN A 53 16.01 -3.12 -13.90
C GLN A 53 16.43 -1.79 -14.54
N GLU A 54 15.49 -1.01 -15.11
CA GLU A 54 15.72 0.34 -15.64
C GLU A 54 16.24 1.27 -14.54
N PHE A 55 15.58 1.27 -13.37
CA PHE A 55 16.00 2.05 -12.20
C PHE A 55 17.38 1.65 -11.67
N LYS A 56 17.78 0.38 -11.81
CA LYS A 56 19.11 -0.11 -11.44
C LYS A 56 20.19 0.48 -12.34
N LYS A 57 19.92 0.66 -13.63
CA LYS A 57 20.86 1.24 -14.60
C LYS A 57 21.12 2.74 -14.36
N GLU A 58 20.13 3.46 -13.84
CA GLU A 58 20.25 4.89 -13.51
C GLU A 58 20.97 5.17 -12.17
N GLY A 59 21.36 4.14 -11.41
CA GLY A 59 22.24 4.26 -10.26
C GLY A 59 21.65 4.99 -9.04
N SER A 60 20.37 5.35 -9.02
CA SER A 60 19.81 6.06 -7.87
C SER A 60 18.82 5.19 -7.09
N PHE A 61 19.38 4.39 -6.18
CA PHE A 61 18.64 3.74 -5.10
C PHE A 61 17.75 4.75 -4.33
N PHE A 62 18.18 6.01 -4.29
CA PHE A 62 17.40 7.14 -3.78
C PHE A 62 16.13 7.46 -4.60
N ALA A 63 16.15 7.37 -5.93
CA ALA A 63 14.93 7.56 -6.72
C ALA A 63 13.93 6.43 -6.51
N LEU A 64 14.41 5.21 -6.29
CA LEU A 64 13.55 4.07 -5.96
C LEU A 64 12.85 4.27 -4.61
N GLY A 65 13.61 4.68 -3.58
CA GLY A 65 13.06 5.02 -2.26
C GLY A 65 12.07 6.20 -2.32
N TYR A 66 12.40 7.24 -3.07
CA TYR A 66 11.52 8.40 -3.29
C TYR A 66 10.22 8.01 -4.02
N TYR A 67 10.32 7.18 -5.06
CA TYR A 67 9.17 6.67 -5.80
C TYR A 67 8.26 5.83 -4.90
N PHE A 68 8.81 4.93 -4.08
CA PHE A 68 8.01 4.17 -3.12
C PHE A 68 7.33 5.05 -2.07
N PHE A 69 7.99 6.10 -1.61
CA PHE A 69 7.38 7.05 -0.68
C PHE A 69 6.21 7.81 -1.32
N ILE A 70 6.40 8.35 -2.54
CA ILE A 70 5.34 9.08 -3.26
C ILE A 70 4.18 8.15 -3.58
N VAL A 71 4.47 7.01 -4.22
CA VAL A 71 3.43 6.09 -4.69
C VAL A 71 2.72 5.46 -3.50
N GLY A 72 3.44 5.05 -2.45
CA GLY A 72 2.84 4.53 -1.23
C GLY A 72 1.90 5.56 -0.57
N SER A 73 2.34 6.81 -0.45
CA SER A 73 1.52 7.89 0.11
C SER A 73 0.28 8.17 -0.75
N ALA A 74 0.46 8.21 -2.08
CA ALA A 74 -0.64 8.40 -3.03
C ALA A 74 -1.67 7.26 -2.93
N VAL A 75 -1.22 6.01 -2.89
CA VAL A 75 -2.07 4.82 -2.75
C VAL A 75 -2.89 4.87 -1.46
N ILE A 76 -2.26 5.20 -0.33
CA ILE A 76 -2.96 5.35 0.96
C ILE A 76 -4.03 6.45 0.86
N LEU A 77 -3.65 7.62 0.37
CA LEU A 77 -4.55 8.77 0.26
C LEU A 77 -5.73 8.48 -0.68
N THR A 78 -5.46 7.94 -1.86
CA THR A 78 -6.50 7.52 -2.82
C THR A 78 -7.43 6.51 -2.18
N SER A 79 -6.93 5.54 -1.42
CA SER A 79 -7.79 4.57 -0.73
C SER A 79 -8.69 5.20 0.33
N PHE A 80 -8.22 6.23 1.05
CA PHE A 80 -9.08 7.01 1.94
C PHE A 80 -10.18 7.73 1.18
N VAL A 81 -9.83 8.43 0.10
CA VAL A 81 -10.79 9.16 -0.74
C VAL A 81 -11.85 8.21 -1.30
N VAL A 82 -11.44 7.04 -1.80
CA VAL A 82 -12.36 6.01 -2.31
C VAL A 82 -13.29 5.50 -1.21
N GLU A 83 -12.79 5.27 0.01
CA GLU A 83 -13.63 4.81 1.13
C GLU A 83 -14.66 5.88 1.55
N LEU A 84 -14.26 7.16 1.54
CA LEU A 84 -15.15 8.29 1.80
C LEU A 84 -16.22 8.43 0.72
N ILE A 85 -15.83 8.39 -0.56
CA ILE A 85 -16.76 8.43 -1.70
C ILE A 85 -17.76 7.29 -1.60
N ALA A 86 -17.28 6.07 -1.36
CA ALA A 86 -18.16 4.91 -1.24
C ALA A 86 -19.11 5.04 -0.04
N GLN A 87 -18.68 5.61 1.08
CA GLN A 87 -19.56 5.89 2.21
C GLN A 87 -20.63 6.92 1.87
N THR A 88 -20.25 8.02 1.21
CA THR A 88 -21.19 9.05 0.75
C THR A 88 -22.23 8.47 -0.21
N ILE A 89 -21.80 7.66 -1.17
CA ILE A 89 -22.71 6.99 -2.11
C ILE A 89 -23.62 6.02 -1.33
N THR A 90 -23.06 5.21 -0.43
CA THR A 90 -23.82 4.14 0.23
C THR A 90 -24.61 4.53 1.47
N ASN A 91 -24.52 5.79 1.92
CA ASN A 91 -25.30 6.29 3.05
C ASN A 91 -26.81 6.11 2.87
N ARG A 92 -27.32 6.17 1.63
CA ARG A 92 -28.74 5.96 1.31
C ARG A 92 -29.19 4.49 1.39
N TRP A 93 -28.26 3.55 1.42
CA TRP A 93 -28.49 2.11 1.46
C TRP A 93 -27.89 1.46 2.71
N GLU A 94 -27.79 2.22 3.80
CA GLU A 94 -27.24 1.75 5.09
C GLU A 94 -25.85 1.08 4.96
N GLY A 95 -25.06 1.47 3.95
CA GLY A 95 -23.74 0.89 3.71
C GLY A 95 -23.75 -0.51 3.09
N LYS A 96 -24.91 -1.08 2.73
CA LYS A 96 -25.05 -2.48 2.23
C LYS A 96 -24.13 -2.80 1.04
N TYR A 97 -23.82 -1.80 0.21
CA TYR A 97 -22.97 -1.96 -0.98
C TYR A 97 -21.59 -1.30 -0.86
N LYS A 98 -21.20 -0.79 0.31
CA LYS A 98 -19.97 0.00 0.47
C LYS A 98 -18.74 -0.79 0.00
N TRP A 99 -18.75 -2.10 0.27
CA TRP A 99 -17.68 -3.01 -0.11
C TRP A 99 -17.53 -3.18 -1.63
N TRP A 100 -18.64 -3.38 -2.35
CA TRP A 100 -18.63 -3.52 -3.81
C TRP A 100 -18.21 -2.22 -4.50
N ILE A 101 -18.71 -1.07 -4.02
CA ILE A 101 -18.39 0.23 -4.60
C ILE A 101 -16.92 0.59 -4.37
N THR A 102 -16.39 0.39 -3.15
CA THR A 102 -14.96 0.58 -2.90
C THR A 102 -14.09 -0.34 -3.74
N GLY A 103 -14.46 -1.63 -3.90
CA GLY A 103 -13.74 -2.56 -4.75
C GLY A 103 -13.73 -2.15 -6.22
N ALA A 104 -14.89 -1.78 -6.77
CA ALA A 104 -15.01 -1.30 -8.14
C ALA A 104 -14.17 -0.03 -8.38
N LEU A 105 -14.22 0.93 -7.45
CA LEU A 105 -13.42 2.16 -7.54
C LEU A 105 -11.91 1.87 -7.51
N HIS A 106 -11.44 0.99 -6.61
CA HIS A 106 -10.02 0.59 -6.61
C HIS A 106 -9.64 -0.15 -7.89
N PHE A 107 -10.49 -1.03 -8.39
CA PHE A 107 -10.24 -1.76 -9.64
C PHE A 107 -10.10 -0.82 -10.83
N VAL A 108 -11.06 0.09 -11.03
CA VAL A 108 -11.02 1.11 -12.08
C VAL A 108 -9.75 1.97 -11.95
N LEU A 109 -9.47 2.52 -10.77
CA LEU A 109 -8.28 3.35 -10.56
C LEU A 109 -6.97 2.56 -10.77
N SER A 110 -6.95 1.27 -10.45
CA SER A 110 -5.77 0.42 -10.66
C SER A 110 -5.50 0.14 -12.12
N LEU A 111 -6.54 0.04 -12.95
CA LEU A 111 -6.40 -0.14 -14.40
C LEU A 111 -5.80 1.09 -15.09
N PHE A 112 -6.13 2.29 -14.61
CA PHE A 112 -5.73 3.55 -15.26
C PHE A 112 -4.48 4.22 -14.68
N PHE A 113 -4.16 3.97 -13.40
CA PHE A 113 -3.11 4.73 -12.72
C PHE A 113 -2.03 3.87 -12.07
N ILE A 114 -2.39 2.95 -11.16
CA ILE A 114 -1.39 2.27 -10.32
C ILE A 114 -1.86 0.85 -9.95
N PRO A 115 -1.26 -0.22 -10.50
CA PRO A 115 -1.59 -1.60 -10.13
C PRO A 115 -1.47 -1.88 -8.61
N MET A 116 -0.60 -1.13 -7.92
CA MET A 116 -0.42 -1.22 -6.47
C MET A 116 -1.70 -0.86 -5.68
N LEU A 117 -2.63 -0.10 -6.24
CA LEU A 117 -3.91 0.22 -5.59
C LEU A 117 -4.75 -1.03 -5.34
N LEU A 118 -4.73 -2.00 -6.26
CA LEU A 118 -5.49 -3.24 -6.13
C LEU A 118 -4.86 -4.14 -5.07
N PHE A 119 -3.53 -4.26 -5.08
CA PHE A 119 -2.80 -5.00 -4.06
C PHE A 119 -3.01 -4.39 -2.67
N PHE A 120 -2.88 -3.07 -2.54
CA PHE A 120 -3.18 -2.35 -1.30
C PHE A 120 -4.61 -2.61 -0.83
N PHE A 121 -5.59 -2.54 -1.73
CA PHE A 121 -6.99 -2.82 -1.41
C PHE A 121 -7.17 -4.23 -0.85
N ILE A 122 -6.56 -5.24 -1.48
CA ILE A 122 -6.63 -6.63 -0.99
C ILE A 122 -6.05 -6.73 0.42
N VAL A 123 -4.87 -6.13 0.67
CA VAL A 123 -4.25 -6.13 2.00
C VAL A 123 -5.13 -5.42 3.04
N ASP A 124 -5.62 -4.21 2.73
CA ASP A 124 -6.53 -3.45 3.61
C ASP A 124 -7.80 -4.25 3.95
N ARG A 125 -8.34 -5.00 2.97
CA ARG A 125 -9.51 -5.86 3.17
C ARG A 125 -9.21 -7.08 4.04
N LEU A 126 -8.10 -7.77 3.81
CA LEU A 126 -7.68 -8.89 4.66
C LEU A 126 -7.48 -8.45 6.11
N LEU A 127 -6.87 -7.28 6.33
CA LEU A 127 -6.72 -6.71 7.66
C LEU A 127 -8.07 -6.35 8.29
N ALA A 128 -9.04 -5.88 7.50
CA ALA A 128 -10.38 -5.56 7.98
C ALA A 128 -11.16 -6.80 8.41
N PHE A 129 -11.03 -7.93 7.70
CA PHE A 129 -11.68 -9.19 8.04
C PHE A 129 -11.19 -9.78 9.37
N LYS A 130 -9.90 -9.61 9.69
CA LYS A 130 -9.32 -10.15 10.93
C LYS A 130 -9.81 -9.45 12.21
N LYS A 131 -10.51 -8.31 12.11
CA LYS A 131 -11.06 -7.53 13.25
C LYS A 131 -10.04 -7.24 14.37
N THR A 132 -8.74 -7.31 14.07
CA THR A 132 -7.69 -7.10 15.06
C THR A 132 -7.69 -5.63 15.49
N PRO A 133 -7.66 -5.30 16.80
CA PRO A 133 -7.52 -3.92 17.23
C PRO A 133 -6.11 -3.41 16.89
N TYR A 134 -5.97 -2.77 15.72
CA TYR A 134 -4.72 -2.16 15.29
C TYR A 134 -4.49 -0.86 16.07
N HIS A 135 -3.54 -0.89 17.02
CA HIS A 135 -3.06 0.28 17.74
C HIS A 135 -1.87 0.93 17.04
N TRP A 136 -1.61 2.21 17.31
CA TRP A 136 -0.46 2.97 16.80
C TRP A 136 0.90 2.27 17.03
N LYS A 137 1.04 1.52 18.13
CA LYS A 137 2.23 0.70 18.41
C LYS A 137 2.51 -0.37 17.33
N HIS A 138 1.47 -0.92 16.68
CA HIS A 138 1.64 -1.87 15.59
C HIS A 138 2.08 -1.15 14.31
N VAL A 139 1.56 0.05 14.06
CA VAL A 139 2.01 0.89 12.94
C VAL A 139 3.50 1.19 13.09
N LEU A 140 3.94 1.64 14.27
CA LEU A 140 5.36 1.88 14.60
C LEU A 140 6.23 0.62 14.42
N GLY A 141 5.80 -0.53 14.94
CA GLY A 141 6.53 -1.80 14.74
C GLY A 141 6.64 -2.19 13.26
N PHE A 142 5.59 -1.96 12.47
CA PHE A 142 5.60 -2.17 11.02
C PHE A 142 6.38 -1.11 10.25
N PHE A 143 6.68 0.07 10.81
CA PHE A 143 7.58 1.07 10.22
C PHE A 143 9.05 0.67 10.38
N VAL A 144 9.39 0.04 11.52
CA VAL A 144 10.75 -0.44 11.77
C VAL A 144 11.15 -1.55 10.79
N ALA A 145 10.22 -2.42 10.40
CA ALA A 145 10.50 -3.53 9.48
C ALA A 145 11.04 -3.10 8.09
N PRO A 146 10.38 -2.21 7.31
CA PRO A 146 10.91 -1.73 6.03
C PRO A 146 12.19 -0.92 6.20
N ILE A 147 12.33 -0.13 7.27
CA ILE A 147 13.59 0.61 7.55
C ILE A 147 14.73 -0.37 7.83
N ALA A 148 14.52 -1.39 8.67
CA ALA A 148 15.52 -2.40 8.97
C ALA A 148 15.89 -3.22 7.72
N LEU A 149 14.90 -3.58 6.89
CA LEU A 149 15.14 -4.25 5.60
C LEU A 149 15.95 -3.36 4.65
N PHE A 150 15.61 -2.08 4.58
CA PHE A 150 16.30 -1.09 3.74
C PHE A 150 17.73 -0.82 4.23
N SER A 151 17.95 -0.72 5.54
CA SER A 151 19.29 -0.57 6.12
C SER A 151 20.16 -1.80 5.88
N LEU A 152 19.59 -3.01 5.99
CA LEU A 152 20.28 -4.25 5.60
C LEU A 152 20.68 -4.22 4.12
N PHE A 153 19.83 -3.68 3.25
CA PHE A 153 20.11 -3.57 1.83
C PHE A 153 21.28 -2.62 1.52
N VAL A 154 21.29 -1.43 2.13
CA VAL A 154 22.38 -0.44 1.97
C VAL A 154 23.73 -0.98 2.42
N VAL A 155 23.76 -1.92 3.37
CA VAL A 155 25.00 -2.53 3.86
C VAL A 155 25.50 -3.66 2.94
N ILE A 156 24.59 -4.34 2.23
CA ILE A 156 24.93 -5.49 1.38
C ILE A 156 25.36 -5.07 -0.03
N VAL A 157 24.81 -3.97 -0.56
CA VAL A 157 25.13 -3.41 -1.88
C VAL A 157 26.22 -2.35 -1.79
#